data_AF-A0A356IY56-F1
#
_entry.id   AF-A0A356IY56-F1
#
_cell.length_a   1.000
_cell.length_b   1.000
_cell.length_c   1.000
_cell.angle_alpha   90.00
_cell.angle_beta   90.00
_cell.angle_gamma   90.00
#
_symmetry.space_group_name_H-M   'P 1'
#
loop_
_entity.id
_entity.type
_entity.pdbx_description
1 polymer ?
#
loop_
_entity_poly.entity_id
_entity_poly.type
_entity_poly.pdbx_seq_one_letter_code
_entity_poly.pdbx_strand_id
1 'polypeptide(L)' 'RLTKSGKIKKRSARRGHLLGKMSRKAKRKLRQSSYVAGVDAKKIRRLLPYG' A
#
# COMPACT_ATOMS: atom_id res chain seq x y z
N ARG A 1 7.56 -1.94 -4.42
CA ARG A 1 8.05 -3.27 -4.86
C ARG A 1 7.02 -3.86 -5.78
N LEU A 2 7.44 -4.31 -6.97
CA LEU A 2 6.59 -5.08 -7.87
C LEU A 2 6.56 -6.55 -7.44
N THR A 3 5.42 -7.20 -7.61
CA THR A 3 5.29 -8.66 -7.48
C THR A 3 5.74 -9.33 -8.77
N LYS A 4 5.99 -10.65 -8.71
CA LYS A 4 6.27 -11.47 -9.91
C LYS A 4 5.21 -11.33 -11.02
N SER A 5 3.97 -11.01 -10.64
CA SER A 5 2.84 -10.75 -11.55
C SER A 5 2.67 -9.30 -11.99
N GLY A 6 3.63 -8.41 -11.69
CA GLY A 6 3.59 -6.99 -12.10
C GLY A 6 2.63 -6.11 -11.30
N LYS A 7 2.06 -6.60 -10.19
CA LYS A 7 1.22 -5.78 -9.29
C LYS A 7 2.11 -4.95 -8.38
N ILE A 8 1.73 -3.68 -8.19
CA ILE A 8 2.48 -2.76 -7.34
C ILE A 8 1.97 -2.91 -5.90
N LYS A 9 2.84 -3.40 -5.01
CA LYS A 9 2.56 -3.55 -3.58
C LYS A 9 2.78 -2.22 -2.86
N LYS A 10 1.79 -1.80 -2.05
CA LYS A 10 1.83 -0.60 -1.21
C LYS A 10 1.58 -0.89 0.27
N ARG A 11 2.07 0.02 1.13
CA ARG A 11 1.72 0.05 2.56
C ARG A 11 0.41 0.80 2.75
N SER A 12 -0.34 0.42 3.78
CA SER A 12 -1.58 1.11 4.16
C SER A 12 -1.25 2.43 4.88
N ALA A 13 -1.96 3.49 4.53
CA ALA A 13 -1.79 4.81 5.13
C ALA A 13 -2.30 4.85 6.59
N ARG A 14 -2.00 5.92 7.34
CA ARG A 14 -2.50 6.19 8.71
C ARG A 14 -1.99 5.23 9.81
N ARG A 15 -0.85 4.56 9.58
CA ARG A 15 -0.18 3.70 10.58
C ARG A 15 0.96 4.42 11.35
N GLY A 16 1.28 5.67 11.01
CA GLY A 16 2.46 6.39 11.53
C GLY A 16 2.28 7.05 12.89
N HIS A 17 1.14 7.67 13.18
CA HIS A 17 0.91 8.43 14.42
C HIS A 17 -0.58 8.45 14.80
N LEU A 18 -0.91 8.88 16.03
CA LEU A 18 -2.27 8.89 16.60
C LEU A 18 -2.95 7.52 16.62
N LEU A 19 -2.19 6.48 16.97
CA LEU A 19 -2.68 5.10 17.06
C LEU A 19 -3.47 4.79 18.34
N GLY A 20 -3.38 5.68 19.35
CA GLY A 20 -4.08 5.54 20.63
C GLY A 20 -5.61 5.49 20.46
N LYS A 21 -6.15 6.39 19.63
CA LYS A 21 -7.60 6.47 19.32
C LYS A 21 -8.12 5.39 18.38
N MET A 22 -7.25 4.53 17.84
CA MET A 22 -7.64 3.50 16.89
C MET A 22 -7.85 2.16 17.58
N SER A 23 -8.94 1.47 17.24
CA SER A 23 -9.20 0.13 17.74
C SER A 23 -8.09 -0.87 17.36
N ARG A 24 -7.93 -1.93 18.16
CA ARG A 24 -6.95 -3.00 17.88
C ARG A 24 -7.18 -3.63 16.50
N LYS A 25 -8.44 -3.83 16.11
CA LYS A 25 -8.83 -4.35 14.78
C LYS A 25 -8.40 -3.42 13.64
N ALA A 26 -8.63 -2.11 13.79
CA ALA A 26 -8.21 -1.13 12.79
C ALA A 26 -6.68 -1.11 12.65
N LYS A 27 -5.95 -1.09 13.78
CA LYS A 27 -4.49 -1.18 13.78
C LYS A 27 -3.96 -2.43 13.08
N ARG A 28 -4.61 -3.58 13.24
CA ARG A 28 -4.26 -4.84 12.56
C ARG A 28 -4.48 -4.76 11.05
N LYS A 29 -5.63 -4.22 10.60
CA LYS A 29 -5.92 -4.03 9.16
C LYS A 29 -4.86 -3.14 8.49
N LEU A 30 -4.42 -2.08 9.17
CA LEU A 30 -3.39 -1.16 8.65
C LEU A 30 -1.97 -1.76 8.59
N ARG A 31 -1.70 -2.89 9.24
CA ARG A 31 -0.41 -3.60 9.09
C ARG A 31 -0.33 -4.40 7.81
N GLN A 32 -1.48 -4.77 7.24
CA GLN A 32 -1.52 -5.54 6.02
C GLN A 32 -1.18 -4.65 4.83
N SER A 33 -0.27 -5.15 3.99
CA SER A 33 0.04 -4.54 2.70
C SER A 33 -1.12 -4.72 1.73
N SER A 34 -1.40 -3.70 0.94
CA SER A 34 -2.42 -3.73 -0.11
C SER A 34 -1.78 -3.48 -1.48
N TYR A 35 -2.58 -3.59 -2.54
CA TYR A 35 -2.14 -3.28 -3.90
C TYR A 35 -2.63 -1.88 -4.30
N VAL A 36 -1.89 -1.26 -5.21
CA VAL A 36 -2.33 -0.01 -5.86
C VAL A 36 -3.59 -0.30 -6.70
N ALA A 37 -4.51 0.65 -6.75
CA ALA A 37 -5.70 0.55 -7.59
C ALA A 37 -5.32 0.49 -9.08
N GLY A 38 -6.12 -0.22 -9.89
CA GLY A 38 -5.83 -0.39 -11.32
C GLY A 38 -5.69 0.93 -12.09
N VAL A 39 -6.45 1.95 -11.68
CA VAL A 39 -6.44 3.29 -12.28
C VAL A 39 -5.09 4.00 -12.13
N ASP A 40 -4.43 3.87 -10.97
CA ASP A 40 -3.16 4.54 -10.69
C ASP A 40 -1.95 3.70 -11.12
N ALA A 41 -2.13 2.39 -11.28
CA ALA A 41 -1.06 1.46 -11.59
C ALA A 41 -0.31 1.81 -12.88
N LYS A 42 -1.01 2.29 -13.92
CA LYS A 42 -0.39 2.70 -15.20
C LYS A 42 0.53 3.90 -15.03
N LYS A 43 0.12 4.91 -14.24
CA LYS A 43 0.92 6.11 -13.98
C LYS A 43 2.17 5.76 -13.18
N ILE A 44 2.01 4.99 -12.10
CA ILE A 44 3.13 4.62 -11.21
C ILE A 44 4.13 3.70 -11.93
N ARG A 45 3.68 2.82 -12.82
CA ARG A 45 4.59 1.94 -13.57
C ARG A 45 5.49 2.70 -14.56
N ARG A 46 5.01 3.82 -15.12
CA ARG A 46 5.86 4.69 -15.96
C ARG A 46 6.95 5.41 -15.15
N LEU A 47 6.68 5.72 -13.89
CA LEU A 47 7.62 6.40 -13.00
C LEU A 47 8.68 5.45 -12.42
N LEU A 48 8.46 4.13 -12.50
CA LEU A 48 9.38 3.10 -12.00
C LEU A 48 9.84 2.20 -13.17
N PRO A 49 10.69 2.72 -14.07
CA PRO A 49 11.09 2.01 -15.29
C PRO A 49 11.91 0.73 -15.03
N TYR A 50 12.56 0.61 -13.86
CA TYR A 50 13.41 -0.52 -13.48
C TYR A 50 12.93 -1.26 -12.21
N GLY A 51 11.66 -1.06 -11.83
CA GLY A 51 11.10 -1.47 -10.53
C GLY A 51 10.69 -2.94 -10.39
#